data_AF-A0A484HLJ1-F1
#
_entry.id   AF-A0A484HLJ1-F1
#
_cell.length_a   1.000
_cell.length_b   1.000
_cell.length_c   1.000
_cell.angle_alpha   90.00
_cell.angle_beta   90.00
_cell.angle_gamma   90.00
#
_symmetry.space_group_name_H-M   'P 1'
#
loop_
_entity.id
_entity.type
_entity.pdbx_description
1 polymer ?
#
loop_
_entity_poly.entity_id
_entity_poly.type
_entity_poly.pdbx_seq_one_letter_code
_entity_poly.pdbx_strand_id
1 'polypeptide(L)' 'MNVMSVRIDDKKRKALKIISSAEGKSMDGIIADLIEKYIDEKKDALIDFSESENLKGIMKISESSFSEWDNGEDEIYDTL' A
#
# COMPACT_ATOMS: atom_id res chain seq x y z
N MET A 1 -21.80 8.32 4.53
CA MET A 1 -20.62 9.21 4.44
C MET A 1 -19.60 8.70 5.44
N ASN A 2 -18.44 8.24 4.96
CA ASN A 2 -17.31 7.97 5.85
C ASN A 2 -16.64 9.30 6.20
N VAL A 3 -16.40 9.54 7.48
CA VAL A 3 -15.77 10.77 7.99
C VAL A 3 -14.31 10.49 8.28
N MET A 4 -13.41 11.28 7.69
CA MET A 4 -11.97 11.25 7.97
C MET A 4 -11.60 12.48 8.81
N SER A 5 -10.93 12.26 9.93
CA SER A 5 -10.40 13.35 10.76
C SER A 5 -8.88 13.42 10.61
N VAL A 6 -8.38 14.57 10.16
CA VAL A 6 -6.95 14.80 9.95
C VAL A 6 -6.46 15.88 10.91
N ARG A 7 -5.39 15.59 11.65
CA ARG A 7 -4.72 16.58 12.49
C ARG A 7 -3.71 17.34 11.64
N ILE A 8 -3.89 18.66 11.56
CA ILE A 8 -2.97 19.56 10.89
C ILE A 8 -2.65 20.73 11.82
N ASP A 9 -1.44 21.24 11.69
CA ASP A 9 -1.01 22.46 12.38
C ASP A 9 -1.87 23.67 11.95
N ASP A 10 -2.06 24.61 12.88
CA ASP A 10 -2.96 25.75 12.67
C ASP A 10 -2.48 26.69 11.55
N LYS A 11 -1.15 26.82 11.37
CA LYS A 11 -0.58 27.60 10.25
C LYS A 11 -0.93 26.97 8.91
N LYS A 12 -0.80 25.63 8.81
CA LYS A 12 -1.13 24.88 7.59
C LYS A 12 -2.64 24.94 7.30
N ARG A 13 -3.47 24.83 8.33
CA ARG A 13 -4.93 24.97 8.22
C ARG A 13 -5.33 26.32 7.62
N LYS A 14 -4.75 27.42 8.12
CA LYS A 14 -5.02 28.77 7.61
C LYS A 14 -4.59 28.92 6.16
N ALA A 15 -3.39 28.43 5.81
CA ALA A 15 -2.92 28.45 4.44
C ALA A 15 -3.86 27.68 3.51
N LEU A 16 -4.29 26.47 3.89
CA LEU A 16 -5.19 25.65 3.09
C LEU A 16 -6.55 26.34 2.86
N LYS A 17 -7.06 27.05 3.86
CA LYS A 17 -8.31 27.82 3.76
C LYS A 17 -8.21 29.01 2.82
N ILE A 18 -7.05 29.66 2.77
CA ILE A 18 -6.78 30.75 1.81
C ILE A 18 -6.74 30.18 0.39
N ILE A 19 -6.02 29.07 0.20
CA ILE A 19 -5.92 28.38 -1.09
C ILE A 19 -7.29 27.93 -1.58
N SER A 20 -8.09 27.30 -0.69
CA SER A 20 -9.44 26.85 -1.03
C SER A 20 -10.33 28.01 -1.49
N SER A 21 -10.23 29.15 -0.82
CA SER A 21 -10.97 30.36 -1.18
C SER A 21 -10.50 30.94 -2.52
N ALA A 22 -9.19 30.90 -2.80
CA ALA A 22 -8.62 31.42 -4.04
C ALA A 22 -8.97 30.54 -5.25
N GLU A 23 -9.04 29.22 -5.08
CA GLU A 23 -9.36 28.26 -6.15
C GLU A 23 -10.87 28.00 -6.30
N GLY A 24 -11.71 28.60 -5.44
CA GLY A 24 -13.15 28.37 -5.46
C GLY A 24 -13.56 26.94 -5.06
N LYS A 25 -12.68 26.21 -4.36
CA LYS A 25 -12.90 24.83 -3.90
C LYS A 25 -13.15 24.79 -2.40
N SER A 26 -13.84 23.76 -1.92
CA SER A 26 -13.90 23.47 -0.48
C SER A 26 -12.57 22.89 0.01
N MET A 27 -12.27 23.01 1.30
CA MET A 27 -11.09 22.33 1.89
C MET A 27 -11.16 20.82 1.66
N ASP A 28 -12.36 20.23 1.78
CA ASP A 28 -12.57 18.81 1.54
C ASP A 28 -12.30 18.43 0.09
N GLY A 29 -12.67 19.28 -0.87
CA GLY A 29 -12.39 19.07 -2.29
C GLY A 29 -10.89 19.07 -2.59
N ILE A 30 -10.14 20.02 -2.02
CA ILE A 30 -8.67 20.04 -2.17
C ILE A 30 -8.04 18.78 -1.57
N ILE A 31 -8.50 18.36 -0.39
CA ILE A 31 -7.96 17.16 0.25
C ILE A 31 -8.32 15.90 -0.56
N ALA A 32 -9.53 15.82 -1.10
CA ALA A 32 -9.94 14.71 -1.96
C ALA A 32 -9.07 14.63 -3.22
N ASP A 33 -8.86 15.75 -3.91
CA ASP A 33 -7.99 15.82 -5.10
C ASP A 33 -6.55 15.37 -4.78
N LEU A 34 -6.03 15.78 -3.63
CA LEU A 34 -4.69 15.38 -3.18
C LEU A 34 -4.61 13.88 -2.86
N ILE A 35 -5.64 13.31 -2.24
CA ILE A 35 -5.71 11.87 -1.95
C ILE A 35 -5.77 11.08 -3.25
N GLU A 36 -6.64 11.48 -4.18
CA GLU A 36 -6.82 10.80 -5.47
C GLU A 36 -5.51 10.82 -6.27
N LYS A 37 -4.87 11.99 -6.36
CA LYS A 37 -3.57 12.11 -7.01
C LYS A 37 -2.50 11.24 -6.35
N TYR A 38 -2.46 11.19 -5.02
CA TYR A 38 -1.49 10.35 -4.32
C TYR A 38 -1.72 8.85 -4.57
N ILE A 39 -2.98 8.43 -4.66
CA ILE A 39 -3.34 7.05 -5.01
C ILE A 39 -2.90 6.73 -6.44
N ASP A 40 -3.18 7.62 -7.39
CA ASP A 40 -2.77 7.43 -8.79
C ASP A 40 -1.25 7.34 -8.94
N GLU A 41 -0.50 8.21 -8.26
CA GLU A 41 0.97 8.17 -8.24
C GLU A 41 1.53 6.88 -7.61
N LYS A 42 0.76 6.21 -6.75
CA LYS A 42 1.17 4.99 -6.04
C LYS A 42 0.50 3.73 -6.57
N LYS A 43 -0.29 3.82 -7.63
CA LYS A 43 -1.08 2.71 -8.17
C LYS A 43 -0.20 1.55 -8.60
N ASP A 44 0.90 1.82 -9.28
CA ASP A 44 1.83 0.76 -9.74
C ASP A 44 2.50 0.08 -8.54
N ALA A 45 2.94 0.86 -7.54
CA ALA A 45 3.49 0.31 -6.31
C ALA A 45 2.44 -0.50 -5.52
N LEU A 46 1.17 -0.09 -5.53
CA LEU A 46 0.05 -0.83 -4.92
C LEU A 46 -0.17 -2.18 -5.61
N ILE A 47 -0.05 -2.23 -6.95
CA ILE A 47 -0.10 -3.48 -7.72
C ILE A 47 1.07 -4.37 -7.30
N ASP A 48 2.29 -3.85 -7.28
CA ASP A 48 3.49 -4.61 -6.88
C ASP A 48 3.36 -5.14 -5.43
N PHE A 49 2.85 -4.33 -4.50
CA PHE A 49 2.60 -4.76 -3.12
C PHE A 49 1.55 -5.88 -3.07
N SER A 50 0.43 -5.70 -3.78
CA SER A 50 -0.64 -6.70 -3.84
C SER A 50 -0.16 -8.00 -4.48
N GLU A 51 0.60 -7.93 -5.56
CA GLU A 51 1.18 -9.10 -6.23
C GLU A 51 2.21 -9.77 -5.32
N SER A 52 3.03 -9.02 -4.60
CA SER A 52 4.00 -9.60 -3.65
C SER A 52 3.34 -10.31 -2.47
N GLU A 53 2.21 -9.80 -1.95
CA GLU A 53 1.43 -10.50 -0.92
C GLU A 53 0.74 -11.74 -1.47
N ASN A 54 0.18 -11.67 -2.69
CA ASN A 54 -0.47 -12.80 -3.33
C ASN A 54 0.56 -13.89 -3.69
N LEU A 55 1.75 -13.49 -4.16
CA LEU A 55 2.89 -14.37 -4.41
C LEU A 55 3.36 -15.04 -3.11
N LYS A 56 3.46 -14.30 -2.00
CA LYS A 56 3.75 -14.89 -0.67
C LYS A 56 2.68 -15.90 -0.25
N GLY A 57 1.41 -15.62 -0.53
CA GLY A 57 0.31 -16.55 -0.29
C GLY A 57 0.44 -17.85 -1.11
N ILE A 58 0.72 -17.73 -2.40
CA ILE A 58 0.93 -18.87 -3.31
C ILE A 58 2.19 -19.67 -2.92
N MET A 59 3.29 -19.01 -2.59
CA MET A 59 4.53 -19.64 -2.14
C MET A 59 4.30 -20.44 -0.85
N LYS A 60 3.55 -19.89 0.10
CA LYS A 60 3.23 -20.56 1.36
C LYS A 60 2.31 -21.78 1.19
N ILE A 61 1.38 -21.75 0.23
CA ILE A 61 0.56 -22.92 -0.10
C ILE A 61 1.43 -24.02 -0.75
N SER A 62 2.34 -23.61 -1.63
CA SER A 62 3.25 -24.52 -2.34
C SER A 62 4.30 -25.16 -1.43
N GLU A 63 4.63 -24.54 -0.30
CA GLU A 63 5.56 -25.05 0.73
C GLU A 63 5.21 -26.49 1.17
N SER A 64 3.93 -26.80 1.34
CA SER A 64 3.46 -28.15 1.68
C SER A 64 3.67 -29.19 0.58
N SER A 65 3.79 -28.77 -0.68
CA SER A 65 4.11 -29.66 -1.82
C SER A 65 5.62 -29.86 -1.98
N PHE A 66 6.45 -28.98 -1.40
CA PHE A 66 7.90 -29.10 -1.40
C PHE A 66 8.45 -29.78 -0.13
N SER A 67 7.65 -29.93 0.93
CA SER A 67 8.07 -30.66 2.14
C SER A 67 8.32 -32.16 1.92
N GLU A 68 7.81 -32.74 0.82
CA GLU A 68 8.12 -34.11 0.43
C GLU A 68 9.53 -34.26 -0.18
N TRP A 69 10.13 -33.14 -0.62
CA TRP A 69 11.48 -33.07 -1.18
C TRP A 69 12.53 -32.71 -0.13
N ASP A 70 12.11 -32.20 1.03
CA ASP A 70 12.94 -31.97 2.21
C ASP A 70 12.91 -33.23 3.10
N ASN A 71 13.50 -34.31 2.58
CA ASN A 71 13.59 -35.59 3.27
C ASN A 71 15.05 -35.83 3.73
N GLY A 72 15.21 -36.41 4.91
CA GLY A 72 16.54 -36.71 5.46
C GLY A 72 17.30 -37.82 4.70
N GLU A 73 16.70 -38.43 3.67
CA GLU A 73 17.39 -39.36 2.77
C GLU A 73 18.20 -38.60 1.69
N ASP A 74 17.72 -37.43 1.24
CA ASP A 74 18.35 -36.59 0.22
C ASP A 74 19.44 -35.65 0.79
N GLU A 75 19.41 -35.35 2.10
CA GLU A 75 20.48 -34.60 2.81
C GLU A 75 21.87 -35.24 2.64
N ILE A 76 21.94 -36.56 2.40
CA ILE A 76 23.20 -37.30 2.18
C ILE A 76 23.89 -36.86 0.88
N TYR A 77 23.13 -36.34 -0.10
CA TYR A 77 23.66 -35.90 -1.39
C TYR A 77 24.05 -34.41 -1.42
N ASP A 78 23.70 -33.61 -0.41
CA ASP A 78 24.07 -32.19 -0.33
C ASP A 78 25.56 -31.92 -0.09
N THR A 79 26.31 -32.97 0.28
CA THR A 79 27.75 -32.90 0.59
C THR A 79 28.64 -33.66 -0.40
N LEU A 80 28.07 -34.18 -1.50
CA LEU A 80 28.79 -34.79 -2.64
C LEU A 80 29.14 -33.74 -3.71
#